data_AF-A0AAE6WPS6-F1
#
_entry.id   AF-A0AAE6WPS6-F1
#
_cell.length_a   1.000
_cell.length_b   1.000
_cell.length_c   1.000
_cell.angle_alpha   90.00
_cell.angle_beta   90.00
_cell.angle_gamma   90.00
#
_symmetry.space_group_name_H-M   'P 1'
#
loop_
_entity.id
_entity.type
_entity.pdbx_description
1 polymer ?
#
loop_
_entity_poly.entity_id
_entity_poly.type
_entity_poly.pdbx_seq_one_letter_code
_entity_poly.pdbx_strand_id
1 'polypeptide(L)'
;MLASDSMELVERCYEQVCSLLGKEDLKNKFIDYVFVDYQEEVVAEYDADFFYQHLQKLQLVRCRKDFDQAVEAWYEKKRLGNNRSTGFHSILFSIVRRTIGMYKIRNRQELIKYVTHVLTNSNGYMKQWRSKGKRTKVMYFHYLYKIGIRNGKDIEALVDSWLIENPQAFDEYQQAYYQRPIRRGRPNNVQLSRLIDQIKQMKPALNRKERERIRKIFYYYRNHLEINGMVSKFLNYIEAKDRKN
;
A
#
# COMPACT_ATOMS: atom_id res chain seq x y z
N MET A 1 -22.06 -15.57 -22.95
CA MET A 1 -22.10 -16.86 -22.19
C MET A 1 -22.77 -16.57 -20.87
N LEU A 2 -23.94 -17.16 -20.59
CA LEU A 2 -24.72 -16.83 -19.38
C LEU A 2 -23.97 -17.11 -18.08
N ALA A 3 -24.31 -16.39 -17.01
CA ALA A 3 -23.78 -16.66 -15.68
C ALA A 3 -24.42 -17.94 -15.12
N SER A 4 -23.64 -18.76 -14.43
CA SER A 4 -24.10 -20.01 -13.82
C SER A 4 -24.76 -19.80 -12.46
N ASP A 5 -24.33 -18.78 -11.71
CA ASP A 5 -24.91 -18.38 -10.44
C ASP A 5 -24.79 -16.85 -10.21
N SER A 6 -25.48 -16.35 -9.18
CA SER A 6 -25.48 -14.93 -8.85
C SER A 6 -24.11 -14.41 -8.38
N MET A 7 -23.24 -15.25 -7.81
CA MET A 7 -21.88 -14.84 -7.43
C MET A 7 -20.97 -14.70 -8.64
N GLU A 8 -21.12 -15.54 -9.67
CA GLU A 8 -20.43 -15.39 -10.93
C GLU A 8 -20.83 -14.07 -11.60
N LEU A 9 -22.12 -13.73 -11.56
CA LEU A 9 -22.60 -12.47 -12.12
C LEU A 9 -22.03 -11.25 -11.36
N VAL A 10 -21.91 -11.33 -10.03
CA VAL A 10 -21.20 -10.31 -9.23
C VAL A 10 -19.71 -10.26 -9.57
N GLU A 11 -19.04 -11.39 -9.79
CA GLU A 11 -17.63 -11.43 -10.20
C GLU A 11 -17.45 -10.71 -11.53
N ARG A 12 -18.27 -11.02 -12.55
CA ARG A 12 -18.21 -10.36 -13.87
C ARG A 12 -18.42 -8.85 -13.77
N CYS A 13 -19.39 -8.40 -12.97
CA CYS A 13 -19.58 -6.99 -12.67
C CYS A 13 -18.30 -6.36 -12.08
N TYR A 14 -17.71 -7.01 -11.06
CA TYR A 14 -16.48 -6.55 -10.43
C TYR A 14 -15.30 -6.47 -11.41
N GLU A 15 -15.15 -7.47 -12.28
CA GLU A 15 -14.12 -7.53 -13.31
C GLU A 15 -14.28 -6.41 -14.36
N GLN A 16 -15.51 -6.10 -14.77
CA GLN A 16 -15.81 -5.02 -15.70
C GLN A 16 -15.49 -3.65 -15.10
N VAL A 17 -15.86 -3.41 -13.84
CA VAL A 17 -15.60 -2.13 -13.18
C VAL A 17 -14.10 -1.93 -12.91
N CYS A 18 -13.38 -3.01 -12.57
CA CYS A 18 -11.92 -3.01 -12.55
C CYS A 18 -11.33 -1.91 -11.63
N SER A 19 -11.86 -1.77 -10.40
CA SER A 19 -11.46 -0.74 -9.44
C SER A 19 -11.59 -1.16 -7.96
N LEU A 20 -11.12 -0.30 -7.04
CA LEU A 20 -11.34 -0.46 -5.60
C LEU A 20 -12.76 0.00 -5.25
N LEU A 21 -13.65 -0.93 -4.94
CA LEU A 21 -15.04 -0.65 -4.62
C LEU A 21 -15.34 -1.03 -3.17
N GLY A 22 -16.02 -0.13 -2.47
CA GLY A 22 -16.71 -0.47 -1.25
C GLY A 22 -17.86 -1.43 -1.52
N LYS A 23 -18.31 -2.14 -0.48
CA LYS A 23 -19.44 -3.06 -0.55
C LYS A 23 -20.70 -2.40 -1.10
N GLU A 24 -21.01 -1.22 -0.58
CA GLU A 24 -22.19 -0.45 -0.99
C GLU A 24 -22.07 0.11 -2.41
N ASP A 25 -20.87 0.50 -2.84
CA ASP A 25 -20.63 0.93 -4.22
C ASP A 25 -20.84 -0.24 -5.20
N LEU A 26 -20.35 -1.44 -4.85
CA LEU A 26 -20.54 -2.63 -5.67
C LEU A 26 -22.02 -3.03 -5.75
N LYS A 27 -22.78 -2.91 -4.65
CA LYS A 27 -24.24 -3.16 -4.66
C LYS A 27 -24.96 -2.29 -5.68
N ASN A 28 -24.67 -0.99 -5.69
CA ASN A 28 -25.30 -0.06 -6.64
C ASN A 28 -24.87 -0.37 -8.08
N LYS A 29 -23.57 -0.54 -8.31
CA LYS A 29 -23.05 -0.89 -9.66
C LYS A 29 -23.52 -2.23 -10.18
N PHE A 30 -23.79 -3.18 -9.29
CA PHE A 30 -24.26 -4.51 -9.67
C PHE A 30 -25.66 -4.45 -10.27
N ILE A 31 -26.54 -3.62 -9.71
CA ILE A 31 -27.88 -3.41 -10.27
C ILE A 31 -27.78 -2.78 -11.65
N ASP A 32 -26.99 -1.71 -11.79
CA ASP A 32 -26.78 -1.05 -13.09
C ASP A 32 -26.23 -2.04 -14.12
N TYR A 33 -25.21 -2.82 -13.74
CA TYR A 33 -24.64 -3.85 -14.61
C TYR A 33 -25.66 -4.89 -15.06
N VAL A 34 -26.53 -5.36 -14.15
CA VAL A 34 -27.51 -6.41 -14.48
C VAL A 34 -28.56 -5.93 -15.48
N PHE A 35 -29.07 -4.71 -15.32
CA PHE A 35 -30.14 -4.18 -16.17
C PHE A 35 -29.66 -3.39 -17.39
N VAL A 36 -28.37 -3.05 -17.45
CA VAL A 36 -27.77 -2.39 -18.62
C VAL A 36 -26.95 -3.42 -19.38
N ASP A 37 -25.74 -3.72 -18.91
CA ASP A 37 -24.77 -4.53 -19.66
C ASP A 37 -25.24 -5.99 -19.83
N TYR A 38 -25.68 -6.64 -18.75
CA TYR A 38 -26.02 -8.05 -18.77
C TYR A 38 -27.36 -8.30 -19.47
N GLN A 39 -28.34 -7.43 -19.27
CA GLN A 39 -29.61 -7.50 -19.99
C GLN A 39 -29.39 -7.37 -21.49
N GLU A 40 -28.55 -6.43 -21.93
CA GLU A 40 -28.19 -6.28 -23.35
C GLU A 40 -27.51 -7.54 -23.90
N GLU A 41 -26.57 -8.16 -23.17
CA GLU A 41 -25.92 -9.42 -23.57
C GLU A 41 -26.97 -10.54 -23.77
N VAL A 42 -27.89 -10.70 -22.81
CA VAL A 42 -28.89 -11.76 -22.86
C VAL A 42 -29.91 -11.53 -23.97
N VAL A 43 -30.42 -10.30 -24.11
CA VAL A 43 -31.44 -9.96 -25.12
C VAL A 43 -30.87 -10.05 -26.54
N ALA A 44 -29.58 -9.77 -26.73
CA ALA A 44 -28.94 -9.89 -28.04
C ALA A 44 -28.84 -11.35 -28.53
N GLU A 45 -28.68 -12.31 -27.62
CA GLU A 45 -28.53 -13.74 -27.96
C GLU A 45 -29.85 -14.52 -27.83
N TYR A 46 -30.76 -14.06 -26.97
CA TYR A 46 -32.05 -14.69 -26.65
C TYR A 46 -33.19 -13.66 -26.82
N ASP A 47 -33.87 -13.27 -25.73
CA ASP A 47 -34.91 -12.24 -25.69
C ASP A 47 -35.10 -11.72 -24.25
N ALA A 48 -36.01 -10.76 -24.08
CA ALA A 48 -36.30 -10.15 -22.78
C ALA A 48 -37.00 -11.12 -21.80
N ASP A 49 -37.85 -12.01 -22.29
CA ASP A 49 -38.56 -12.97 -21.42
C ASP A 49 -37.56 -13.98 -20.82
N PHE A 50 -36.61 -14.42 -21.63
CA PHE A 50 -35.51 -15.28 -21.22
C PHE A 50 -34.63 -14.61 -20.17
N PHE A 51 -34.36 -13.30 -20.28
CA PHE A 51 -33.62 -12.55 -19.25
C PHE A 51 -34.28 -12.65 -17.87
N TYR A 52 -35.59 -12.40 -17.77
CA TYR A 52 -36.31 -12.52 -16.49
C TYR A 52 -36.36 -13.96 -15.97
N GLN A 53 -36.56 -14.95 -16.85
CA GLN A 53 -36.47 -16.36 -16.48
C GLN A 53 -35.07 -16.73 -15.97
N HIS A 54 -34.03 -16.15 -16.56
CA HIS A 54 -32.66 -16.38 -16.14
C HIS A 54 -32.37 -15.75 -14.78
N LEU A 55 -32.81 -14.51 -14.53
CA LEU A 55 -32.74 -13.90 -13.19
C LEU A 55 -33.46 -14.75 -12.13
N GLN A 56 -34.58 -15.37 -12.49
CA GLN A 56 -35.27 -16.32 -11.60
C GLN A 56 -34.42 -17.55 -11.28
N LYS A 57 -33.72 -18.13 -12.27
CA LYS A 57 -32.77 -19.24 -12.04
C LYS A 57 -31.62 -18.82 -11.13
N LEU A 58 -31.13 -17.59 -11.27
CA LEU A 58 -30.08 -17.02 -10.43
C LEU A 58 -30.57 -16.60 -9.03
N GLN A 59 -31.86 -16.77 -8.73
CA GLN A 59 -32.51 -16.33 -7.48
C GLN A 59 -32.46 -14.81 -7.26
N LEU A 60 -32.51 -14.02 -8.34
CA LEU A 60 -32.48 -12.55 -8.33
C LEU A 60 -33.87 -11.98 -8.68
N VAL A 61 -34.90 -12.37 -7.93
CA VAL A 61 -36.31 -12.07 -8.26
C VAL A 61 -36.81 -10.84 -7.51
N ARG A 62 -36.39 -10.66 -6.25
CA ARG A 62 -36.84 -9.56 -5.37
C ARG A 62 -35.98 -8.31 -5.55
N CYS A 63 -35.40 -8.16 -6.74
CA CYS A 63 -34.47 -7.11 -7.14
C CYS A 63 -33.52 -6.75 -5.99
N ARG A 64 -33.73 -5.58 -5.35
CA ARG A 64 -32.77 -4.98 -4.42
C ARG A 64 -32.30 -5.92 -3.32
N LYS A 65 -33.22 -6.67 -2.71
CA LYS A 65 -32.87 -7.57 -1.60
C LYS A 65 -31.93 -8.69 -2.05
N ASP A 66 -32.27 -9.32 -3.17
CA ASP A 66 -31.52 -10.48 -3.68
C ASP A 66 -30.18 -10.03 -4.30
N PHE A 67 -30.15 -8.88 -4.99
CA PHE A 67 -28.91 -8.27 -5.48
C PHE A 67 -27.95 -7.92 -4.35
N ASP A 68 -28.45 -7.26 -3.29
CA ASP A 68 -27.63 -6.92 -2.14
C ASP A 68 -27.09 -8.18 -1.46
N GLN A 69 -27.92 -9.22 -1.32
CA GLN A 69 -27.53 -10.50 -0.71
C GLN A 69 -26.46 -11.23 -1.55
N ALA A 70 -26.58 -11.23 -2.88
CA ALA A 70 -25.58 -11.82 -3.76
C ALA A 70 -24.21 -11.14 -3.62
N VAL A 71 -24.20 -9.80 -3.56
CA VAL A 71 -22.98 -9.02 -3.34
C VAL A 71 -22.38 -9.29 -1.95
N GLU A 72 -23.22 -9.43 -0.92
CA GLU A 72 -22.76 -9.76 0.43
C GLU A 72 -22.12 -11.15 0.51
N ALA A 73 -22.78 -12.17 -0.04
CA ALA A 73 -22.25 -13.52 -0.12
C ALA A 73 -20.91 -13.57 -0.87
N TRP A 74 -20.79 -12.82 -1.97
CA TRP A 74 -19.55 -12.69 -2.72
C TRP A 74 -18.42 -12.09 -1.88
N TYR A 75 -18.69 -10.99 -1.16
CA TYR A 75 -17.70 -10.36 -0.28
C TYR A 75 -17.24 -11.29 0.86
N GLU A 76 -18.17 -12.02 1.47
CA GLU A 76 -17.86 -12.97 2.53
C GLU A 76 -16.98 -14.12 2.03
N LYS A 77 -17.32 -14.70 0.88
CA LYS A 77 -16.51 -15.75 0.23
C LYS A 77 -15.09 -15.27 -0.07
N LYS A 78 -14.93 -14.05 -0.60
CA LYS A 78 -13.60 -13.46 -0.86
C LYS A 78 -12.83 -13.15 0.43
N ARG A 79 -13.51 -12.82 1.52
CA ARG A 79 -12.89 -12.58 2.84
C ARG A 79 -12.40 -13.88 3.48
N LEU A 80 -13.20 -14.95 3.43
CA LEU A 80 -12.87 -16.26 4.01
C LEU A 80 -11.75 -16.99 3.22
N GLY A 81 -11.64 -16.73 1.92
CA GLY A 81 -10.53 -17.26 1.10
C GLY A 81 -9.15 -16.65 1.39
N ASN A 82 -9.07 -15.59 2.20
CA ASN A 82 -7.83 -14.91 2.54
C ASN A 82 -7.24 -15.44 3.85
N ASN A 83 -6.56 -16.59 3.80
CA ASN A 83 -5.67 -17.02 4.88
C ASN A 83 -4.56 -15.96 5.07
N ARG A 84 -4.52 -15.36 6.27
CA ARG A 84 -3.61 -14.28 6.64
C ARG A 84 -2.16 -14.74 6.50
N SER A 85 -1.45 -14.26 5.47
CA SER A 85 -0.01 -14.47 5.36
C SER A 85 0.75 -13.41 6.16
N THR A 86 1.80 -13.83 6.86
CA THR A 86 2.64 -12.99 7.72
C THR A 86 3.44 -11.91 6.98
N GLY A 87 3.46 -11.94 5.64
CA GLY A 87 4.18 -10.99 4.79
C GLY A 87 3.37 -9.79 4.29
N PHE A 88 2.10 -9.68 4.69
CA PHE A 88 1.19 -8.68 4.14
C PHE A 88 1.58 -7.23 4.52
N HIS A 89 1.88 -6.99 5.79
CA HIS A 89 2.23 -5.67 6.30
C HIS A 89 3.52 -5.12 5.67
N SER A 90 4.54 -5.96 5.46
CA SER A 90 5.80 -5.52 4.88
C SER A 90 5.64 -5.04 3.43
N ILE A 91 4.78 -5.70 2.65
CA ILE A 91 4.45 -5.28 1.28
C ILE A 91 3.76 -3.91 1.32
N LEU A 92 2.67 -3.77 2.08
CA LEU A 92 1.94 -2.51 2.13
C LEU A 92 2.78 -1.34 2.67
N PHE A 93 3.57 -1.59 3.71
CA PHE A 93 4.42 -0.56 4.30
C PHE A 93 5.55 -0.17 3.34
N SER A 94 6.03 -1.11 2.52
CA SER A 94 6.97 -0.79 1.44
C SER A 94 6.35 0.11 0.37
N ILE A 95 5.05 -0.04 0.09
CA ILE A 95 4.32 0.83 -0.86
C ILE A 95 4.23 2.24 -0.27
N VAL A 96 3.79 2.40 0.97
CA VAL A 96 3.74 3.72 1.65
C VAL A 96 5.11 4.39 1.66
N ARG A 97 6.14 3.67 2.08
CA ARG A 97 7.53 4.16 2.09
C ARG A 97 7.99 4.58 0.70
N ARG A 98 7.70 3.79 -0.33
CA ARG A 98 8.05 4.13 -1.71
C ARG A 98 7.33 5.38 -2.18
N THR A 99 6.05 5.55 -1.84
CA THR A 99 5.28 6.75 -2.17
C THR A 99 5.95 8.00 -1.59
N ILE A 100 6.38 7.97 -0.33
CA ILE A 100 7.13 9.07 0.29
C ILE A 100 8.50 9.28 -0.39
N GLY A 101 9.13 8.22 -0.88
CA GLY A 101 10.35 8.31 -1.69
C GLY A 101 10.13 8.89 -3.10
N MET A 102 8.90 8.92 -3.61
CA MET A 102 8.58 9.43 -4.95
C MET A 102 8.01 10.85 -4.95
N TYR A 103 7.37 11.26 -3.85
CA TYR A 103 6.67 12.52 -3.74
C TYR A 103 7.10 13.25 -2.46
N LYS A 104 7.18 14.59 -2.50
CA LYS A 104 7.35 15.39 -1.28
C LYS A 104 6.00 15.47 -0.57
N ILE A 105 5.86 14.77 0.56
CA ILE A 105 4.58 14.63 1.28
C ILE A 105 4.55 15.59 2.46
N ARG A 106 3.55 16.46 2.56
CA ARG A 106 3.50 17.47 3.65
C ARG A 106 2.61 17.05 4.81
N ASN A 107 1.62 16.20 4.56
CA ASN A 107 0.61 15.83 5.53
C ASN A 107 -0.03 14.48 5.19
N ARG A 108 -0.85 13.98 6.13
CA ARG A 108 -1.60 12.72 6.00
C ARG A 108 -2.47 12.67 4.73
N GLN A 109 -3.19 13.76 4.42
CA GLN A 109 -4.12 13.78 3.29
C GLN A 109 -3.38 13.65 1.94
N GLU A 110 -2.25 14.34 1.80
CA GLU A 110 -1.37 14.16 0.66
C GLU A 110 -0.84 12.72 0.57
N LEU A 111 -0.44 12.12 1.69
CA LEU A 111 0.03 10.74 1.71
C LEU A 111 -1.06 9.77 1.20
N ILE A 112 -2.30 9.91 1.70
CA ILE A 112 -3.45 9.10 1.26
C ILE A 112 -3.69 9.28 -0.25
N LYS A 113 -3.68 10.53 -0.72
CA LYS A 113 -3.86 10.85 -2.14
C LYS A 113 -2.81 10.17 -3.00
N TYR A 114 -1.53 10.30 -2.64
CA TYR A 114 -0.45 9.72 -3.43
C TYR A 114 -0.37 8.19 -3.32
N VAL A 115 -0.66 7.60 -2.15
CA VAL A 115 -0.75 6.14 -2.01
C VAL A 115 -1.89 5.60 -2.86
N THR A 116 -3.05 6.25 -2.83
CA THR A 116 -4.18 5.93 -3.72
C THR A 116 -3.75 5.99 -5.18
N HIS A 117 -3.07 7.08 -5.58
CA HIS A 117 -2.58 7.23 -6.95
C HIS A 117 -1.60 6.12 -7.35
N VAL A 118 -0.64 5.78 -6.50
CA VAL A 118 0.35 4.71 -6.75
C VAL A 118 -0.31 3.34 -6.88
N LEU A 119 -1.37 3.09 -6.11
CA LEU A 119 -2.10 1.82 -6.10
C LEU A 119 -3.09 1.69 -7.24
N THR A 120 -3.76 2.76 -7.67
CA THR A 120 -4.84 2.67 -8.67
C THR A 120 -4.41 3.04 -10.08
N ASN A 121 -3.36 3.85 -10.23
CA ASN A 121 -2.91 4.29 -11.55
C ASN A 121 -2.04 3.23 -12.25
N SER A 122 -2.23 3.09 -13.56
CA SER A 122 -1.59 2.06 -14.40
C SER A 122 -0.08 2.24 -14.52
N ASN A 123 0.45 3.45 -14.30
CA ASN A 123 1.86 3.79 -14.45
C ASN A 123 2.72 3.52 -13.20
N GLY A 124 2.10 3.26 -12.06
CA GLY A 124 2.77 3.13 -10.77
C GLY A 124 3.12 1.69 -10.41
N TYR A 125 2.64 1.27 -9.24
CA TYR A 125 2.87 -0.07 -8.71
C TYR A 125 2.27 -1.16 -9.61
N MET A 126 1.13 -0.86 -10.25
CA MET A 126 0.47 -1.74 -11.22
C MET A 126 1.40 -2.12 -12.39
N LYS A 127 2.14 -1.16 -12.98
CA LYS A 127 3.06 -1.43 -14.10
C LYS A 127 4.14 -2.44 -13.71
N GLN A 128 4.77 -2.22 -12.55
CA GLN A 128 5.81 -3.13 -12.05
C GLN A 128 5.23 -4.50 -11.66
N TRP A 129 4.02 -4.52 -11.14
CA TRP A 129 3.35 -5.79 -10.85
C TRP A 129 3.03 -6.56 -12.14
N ARG A 130 2.60 -5.86 -13.20
CA ARG A 130 2.31 -6.46 -14.52
C ARG A 130 3.57 -6.91 -15.25
N SER A 131 4.72 -6.24 -15.08
CA SER A 131 5.97 -6.60 -15.76
C SER A 131 6.54 -7.98 -15.38
N LYS A 132 5.95 -8.67 -14.39
CA LYS A 132 6.35 -10.01 -13.93
C LYS A 132 5.58 -11.16 -14.60
N GLY A 133 4.85 -10.92 -15.70
CA GLY A 133 4.19 -11.97 -16.49
C GLY A 133 2.96 -11.49 -17.28
N LYS A 134 2.18 -12.42 -17.83
CA LYS A 134 0.91 -12.13 -18.51
C LYS A 134 -0.19 -11.78 -17.48
N ARG A 135 -0.18 -10.55 -16.98
CA ARG A 135 -1.05 -10.08 -15.90
C ARG A 135 -2.01 -8.99 -16.37
N THR A 136 -3.31 -9.17 -16.13
CA THR A 136 -4.36 -8.21 -16.52
C THR A 136 -4.62 -7.16 -15.43
N LYS A 137 -5.41 -6.12 -15.76
CA LYS A 137 -5.87 -5.11 -14.79
C LYS A 137 -6.80 -5.72 -13.74
N VAL A 138 -7.70 -6.61 -14.17
CA VAL A 138 -8.58 -7.40 -13.29
C VAL A 138 -7.78 -8.16 -12.24
N MET A 139 -6.78 -8.95 -12.68
CA MET A 139 -5.93 -9.72 -11.78
C MET A 139 -5.19 -8.84 -10.76
N TYR A 140 -4.91 -7.58 -11.11
CA TYR A 140 -4.27 -6.63 -10.20
C TYR A 140 -5.22 -6.17 -9.07
N PHE A 141 -6.50 -5.88 -9.36
CA PHE A 141 -7.44 -5.52 -8.30
C PHE A 141 -7.81 -6.70 -7.41
N HIS A 142 -7.87 -7.93 -7.95
CA HIS A 142 -7.92 -9.14 -7.10
C HIS A 142 -6.67 -9.29 -6.24
N TYR A 143 -5.50 -8.97 -6.78
CA TYR A 143 -4.27 -8.96 -6.00
C TYR A 143 -4.35 -7.94 -4.86
N LEU A 144 -4.78 -6.70 -5.12
CA LEU A 144 -4.99 -5.67 -4.09
C LEU A 144 -5.98 -6.13 -3.02
N TYR A 145 -7.10 -6.72 -3.43
CA TYR A 145 -8.09 -7.28 -2.50
C TYR A 145 -7.49 -8.38 -1.62
N LYS A 146 -6.70 -9.29 -2.22
CA LYS A 146 -5.99 -10.37 -1.51
C LYS A 146 -4.97 -9.83 -0.51
N ILE A 147 -4.33 -8.72 -0.86
CA ILE A 147 -3.48 -7.95 0.03
C ILE A 147 -4.31 -6.85 0.74
N GLY A 148 -5.53 -7.14 1.18
CA GLY A 148 -6.28 -6.30 2.13
C GLY A 148 -6.61 -4.87 1.72
N ILE A 149 -6.34 -4.43 0.49
CA ILE A 149 -6.74 -3.13 -0.05
C ILE A 149 -7.96 -3.35 -0.94
N ARG A 150 -9.15 -3.18 -0.35
CA ARG A 150 -10.44 -3.46 -1.02
C ARG A 150 -11.12 -2.16 -1.45
N ASN A 151 -10.96 -1.11 -0.65
CA ASN A 151 -11.55 0.20 -0.87
C ASN A 151 -10.62 1.33 -0.39
N GLY A 152 -11.06 2.58 -0.54
CA GLY A 152 -10.31 3.75 -0.08
C GLY A 152 -10.06 3.79 1.43
N LYS A 153 -11.00 3.30 2.26
CA LYS A 153 -10.84 3.26 3.72
C LYS A 153 -9.70 2.34 4.15
N ASP A 154 -9.46 1.24 3.42
CA ASP A 154 -8.30 0.38 3.68
C ASP A 154 -6.98 1.11 3.41
N ILE A 155 -6.93 2.01 2.43
CA ILE A 155 -5.75 2.85 2.16
C ILE A 155 -5.53 3.85 3.29
N GLU A 156 -6.60 4.48 3.78
CA GLU A 156 -6.52 5.38 4.93
C GLU A 156 -6.00 4.65 6.17
N ALA A 157 -6.56 3.49 6.50
CA ALA A 157 -6.14 2.68 7.63
C ALA A 157 -4.69 2.20 7.51
N LEU A 158 -4.23 1.87 6.29
CA LEU A 158 -2.83 1.57 6.01
C LEU A 158 -1.94 2.78 6.33
N VAL A 159 -2.30 3.97 5.84
CA VAL A 159 -1.54 5.19 6.09
C VAL A 159 -1.48 5.48 7.59
N ASP A 160 -2.60 5.38 8.30
CA ASP A 160 -2.67 5.62 9.74
C ASP A 160 -1.78 4.66 10.52
N SER A 161 -1.86 3.36 10.21
CA SER A 161 -1.02 2.34 10.84
C SER A 161 0.46 2.62 10.60
N TRP A 162 0.82 3.03 9.37
CA TRP A 162 2.21 3.34 9.04
C TRP A 162 2.73 4.59 9.77
N LEU A 163 1.89 5.62 9.94
CA LEU A 163 2.21 6.86 10.64
C LEU A 163 2.39 6.65 12.15
N ILE A 164 1.65 5.73 12.76
CA ILE A 164 1.86 5.33 14.17
C ILE A 164 3.29 4.81 14.36
N GLU A 165 3.78 3.98 13.44
CA GLU A 165 5.15 3.46 13.49
C GLU A 165 6.22 4.48 13.05
N ASN A 166 5.82 5.51 12.30
CA ASN A 166 6.73 6.50 11.72
C ASN A 166 6.22 7.93 11.98
N PRO A 167 6.22 8.41 13.24
CA PRO A 167 5.66 9.73 13.59
C PRO A 167 6.40 10.90 12.90
N GLN A 168 7.65 10.68 12.46
CA GLN A 168 8.46 11.67 11.73
C GLN A 168 8.32 11.56 10.20
N ALA A 169 7.25 10.92 9.70
CA ALA A 169 7.00 10.72 8.27
C ALA A 169 7.12 11.98 7.40
N PHE A 170 6.76 13.13 7.96
CA PHE A 170 6.71 14.42 7.26
C PHE A 170 7.95 15.28 7.46
N ASP A 171 8.93 14.82 8.25
CA ASP A 171 10.21 15.51 8.41
C ASP A 171 11.00 15.45 7.09
N GLU A 172 11.45 16.60 6.60
CA GLU A 172 12.19 16.73 5.35
C GLU A 172 13.45 15.85 5.30
N TYR A 173 14.17 15.72 6.41
CA TYR A 173 15.34 14.85 6.48
C TYR A 173 14.94 13.38 6.37
N GLN A 174 13.85 12.98 7.01
CA GLN A 174 13.33 11.62 6.95
C GLN A 174 12.88 11.27 5.52
N GLN A 175 12.25 12.21 4.82
CA GLN A 175 11.83 12.01 3.42
C GLN A 175 13.02 11.96 2.47
N ALA A 176 13.98 12.88 2.61
CA ALA A 176 15.23 12.85 1.86
C ALA A 176 15.98 11.53 2.07
N TYR A 177 15.87 10.95 3.27
CA TYR A 177 16.41 9.64 3.55
C TYR A 177 15.70 8.51 2.77
N TYR A 178 14.37 8.51 2.71
CA TYR A 178 13.62 7.50 1.95
C TYR A 178 13.84 7.56 0.44
N GLN A 179 14.22 8.73 -0.08
CA GLN A 179 14.59 8.92 -1.49
C GLN A 179 15.95 8.28 -1.85
N ARG A 180 16.82 8.03 -0.86
CA ARG A 180 18.13 7.41 -1.11
C ARG A 180 17.96 5.92 -1.47
N PRO A 181 18.69 5.41 -2.49
CA PRO A 181 18.62 4.01 -2.85
C PRO A 181 19.07 3.11 -1.69
N ILE A 182 18.35 1.99 -1.48
CA ILE A 182 18.69 1.00 -0.46
C ILE A 182 20.03 0.36 -0.84
N ARG A 183 21.09 0.67 -0.10
CA ARG A 183 22.40 0.03 -0.28
C ARG A 183 22.33 -1.40 0.26
N ARG A 184 22.78 -2.39 -0.52
CA ARG A 184 22.86 -3.79 -0.06
C ARG A 184 23.85 -3.93 1.10
N GLY A 185 23.49 -4.75 2.09
CA GLY A 185 24.42 -5.28 3.10
C GLY A 185 24.44 -4.64 4.48
N ARG A 186 23.77 -3.49 4.74
CA ARG A 186 23.67 -2.93 6.10
C ARG A 186 22.31 -2.32 6.42
N PRO A 187 21.81 -2.45 7.67
CA PRO A 187 20.59 -1.79 8.11
C PRO A 187 20.71 -0.28 7.89
N ASN A 188 19.79 0.25 7.09
CA ASN A 188 19.73 1.67 6.80
C ASN A 188 19.01 2.33 7.98
N ASN A 189 19.78 2.90 8.92
CA ASN A 189 19.24 3.59 10.11
C ASN A 189 19.30 5.12 9.92
N VAL A 190 18.14 5.78 9.99
CA VAL A 190 18.04 7.24 9.74
C VAL A 190 18.73 8.06 10.82
N GLN A 191 18.59 7.69 12.09
CA GLN A 191 19.21 8.39 13.20
C GLN A 191 20.74 8.31 13.13
N LEU A 192 21.29 7.15 12.74
CA LEU A 192 22.73 7.03 12.49
C LEU A 192 23.18 7.89 11.30
N SER A 193 22.36 7.99 10.24
CA SER A 193 22.65 8.88 9.12
C SER A 193 22.66 10.35 9.57
N ARG A 194 21.67 10.78 10.36
CA ARG A 194 21.62 12.14 10.94
C ARG A 194 22.87 12.43 11.76
N LEU A 195 23.25 11.51 12.63
CA LEU A 195 24.46 11.64 13.46
C LEU A 195 25.72 11.81 12.59
N ILE A 196 25.89 10.98 11.57
CA ILE A 196 27.03 11.08 10.66
C ILE A 196 27.03 12.41 9.89
N ASP A 197 25.87 12.85 9.40
CA ASP A 197 25.76 14.09 8.62
C ASP A 197 26.06 15.32 9.50
N GLN A 198 25.57 15.38 10.73
CA GLN A 198 25.92 16.45 11.69
C GLN A 198 27.42 16.44 12.03
N ILE A 199 28.01 15.26 12.29
CA ILE A 199 29.44 15.17 12.58
C ILE A 199 30.27 15.62 11.36
N LYS A 200 29.83 15.31 10.14
CA LYS A 200 30.52 15.76 8.92
C LYS A 200 30.46 17.27 8.71
N GLN A 201 29.43 17.96 9.18
CA GLN A 201 29.39 19.42 9.16
C GLN A 201 30.51 20.02 10.02
N MET A 202 30.86 19.35 11.13
CA MET A 202 31.91 19.81 12.06
C MET A 202 33.30 19.28 11.68
N LYS A 203 33.39 18.05 11.17
CA LYS A 203 34.61 17.39 10.70
C LYS A 203 34.36 16.69 9.36
N PRO A 204 34.58 17.38 8.23
CA PRO A 204 34.26 16.86 6.90
C PRO A 204 35.04 15.58 6.52
N ALA A 205 36.30 15.49 6.96
CA ALA A 205 37.19 14.36 6.67
C ALA A 205 37.19 13.34 7.82
N LEU A 206 36.39 12.27 7.67
CA LEU A 206 36.33 11.16 8.62
C LEU A 206 37.10 9.94 8.12
N ASN A 207 38.08 9.49 8.91
CA ASN A 207 38.83 8.25 8.64
C ASN A 207 38.04 6.99 9.05
N ARG A 208 38.56 5.80 8.70
CA ARG A 208 37.88 4.52 8.98
C ARG A 208 37.63 4.28 10.47
N LYS A 209 38.59 4.62 11.35
CA LYS A 209 38.47 4.42 12.81
C LYS A 209 37.41 5.35 13.41
N GLU A 210 37.34 6.59 12.94
CA GLU A 210 36.34 7.58 13.36
C GLU A 210 34.93 7.20 12.92
N ARG A 211 34.77 6.75 11.67
CA ARG A 211 33.48 6.21 11.20
C ARG A 211 33.00 5.04 12.05
N GLU A 212 33.92 4.18 12.48
CA GLU A 212 33.58 3.07 13.39
C GLU A 212 33.26 3.57 14.80
N ARG A 213 33.95 4.60 15.29
CA ARG A 213 33.65 5.22 16.59
C ARG A 213 32.27 5.85 16.61
N ILE A 214 31.86 6.55 15.56
CA ILE A 214 30.50 7.11 15.42
C ILE A 214 29.46 5.99 15.54
N ARG A 215 29.67 4.86 14.87
CA ARG A 215 28.76 3.70 14.98
C ARG A 215 28.69 3.15 16.39
N LYS A 216 29.85 2.99 17.06
CA LYS A 216 29.89 2.52 18.45
C LYS A 216 29.12 3.46 19.38
N ILE A 217 29.32 4.77 19.23
CA ILE A 217 28.58 5.77 20.01
C ILE A 217 27.08 5.63 19.73
N PHE A 218 26.68 5.55 18.47
CA PHE A 218 25.27 5.38 18.11
C PHE A 218 24.65 4.13 18.75
N TYR A 219 25.21 2.94 18.53
CA TYR A 219 24.59 1.72 19.02
C TYR A 219 24.61 1.60 20.55
N TYR A 220 25.58 2.20 21.21
CA TYR A 220 25.67 2.19 22.68
C TYR A 220 24.73 3.21 23.34
N TYR A 221 24.48 4.35 22.70
CA TYR A 221 23.77 5.47 23.31
C TYR A 221 22.44 5.83 22.66
N ARG A 222 22.01 5.18 21.57
CA ARG A 222 20.76 5.49 20.85
C ARG A 222 19.48 5.48 21.71
N ASN A 223 19.49 4.77 22.84
CA ASN A 223 18.35 4.69 23.76
C ASN A 223 18.48 5.66 24.96
N HIS A 224 19.61 6.35 25.09
CA HIS A 224 19.97 7.11 26.30
C HIS A 224 20.43 8.55 26.02
N LEU A 225 20.79 8.86 24.78
CA LEU A 225 21.22 10.19 24.38
C LEU A 225 20.47 10.63 23.12
N GLU A 226 20.17 11.92 23.05
CA GLU A 226 19.82 12.55 21.80
C GLU A 226 21.04 12.67 20.87
N ILE A 227 20.78 12.96 19.60
CA ILE A 227 21.83 13.06 18.57
C ILE A 227 22.89 14.09 18.99
N ASN A 228 22.49 15.26 19.51
CA ASN A 228 23.43 16.29 19.96
C ASN A 228 24.38 15.77 21.05
N GLY A 229 23.87 15.00 22.02
CA GLY A 229 24.70 14.38 23.06
C GLY A 229 25.68 13.34 22.50
N MET A 230 25.28 12.60 21.46
CA MET A 230 26.16 11.68 20.74
C MET A 230 27.24 12.42 19.92
N VAL A 231 26.91 13.57 19.31
CA VAL A 231 27.86 14.43 18.61
C VAL A 231 28.93 14.94 19.60
N SER A 232 28.52 15.46 20.76
CA SER A 232 29.46 15.91 21.79
C SER A 232 30.38 14.79 22.27
N LYS A 233 29.87 13.56 22.47
CA LYS A 233 30.71 12.40 22.80
C LYS A 233 31.75 12.09 21.72
N PHE A 234 31.40 12.27 20.44
CA PHE A 234 32.35 12.07 19.36
C PHE A 234 33.43 13.16 19.33
N LEU A 235 33.04 14.44 19.47
CA LEU A 235 33.98 15.56 19.51
C LEU A 235 34.96 15.42 20.68
N ASN A 236 34.46 15.11 21.88
CA ASN A 236 35.31 14.87 23.05
C ASN A 236 36.31 13.72 22.84
N TYR A 237 35.92 12.69 22.09
CA TYR A 237 36.83 11.60 21.73
C TYR A 237 37.93 12.07 20.77
N ILE A 238 37.62 12.96 19.82
CA ILE A 238 38.62 13.55 18.92
C ILE A 238 39.57 14.44 19.70
N GLU A 239 39.05 15.36 20.53
CA GLU A 239 39.89 16.24 21.35
C GLU A 239 40.81 15.46 22.29
N ALA A 240 40.30 14.42 22.95
CA ALA A 240 41.10 13.57 23.84
C ALA A 240 42.18 12.77 23.10
N LYS A 241 41.97 12.47 21.82
CA LYS A 241 42.95 11.81 20.96
C LYS A 241 44.03 12.80 20.49
N ASP A 242 43.61 14.02 20.14
CA ASP A 242 44.51 15.08 19.68
C ASP A 242 45.41 15.58 20.82
N ARG A 243 44.96 15.54 22.08
CA ARG A 243 45.80 15.85 23.27
C ARG A 243 46.80 14.74 23.65
N LYS A 244 46.67 13.54 23.09
CA LYS A 244 47.54 12.38 23.37
C LYS A 244 48.61 12.14 22.30
N ASN A 245 48.54 12.91 21.21
CA ASN A 245 49.57 13.00 20.18
C ASN A 245 50.35 14.30 20.37
#